data_AF-A0A7K6QVU3-F1
#
_entry.id   AF-A0A7K6QVU3-F1
#
_cell.length_a   1.000
_cell.length_b   1.000
_cell.length_c   1.000
_cell.angle_alpha   90.00
_cell.angle_beta   90.00
_cell.angle_gamma   90.00
#
_symmetry.space_group_name_H-M   'P 1'
#
loop_
_entity.id
_entity.type
_entity.pdbx_description
1 polymer ?
#
loop_
_entity_poly.entity_id
_entity_poly.type
_entity_poly.pdbx_seq_one_letter_code
_entity_poly.pdbx_strand_id
1 'polypeptide(L)'
;DKATDPSMPEENWECIQRFCERVNADAEGPLFALRLLAHKIQSPQEGEALHALTVLETCVNNCGDRFHSEMAKFRFLNELIKVLSPKYYGIWSSEKVKSRVTEVIFSWTVWFPQEVKIQDAYQMLKKQGIVKEDPKLPEDKILPPPSPRPQNSIFDTDEEKSKLLARLLKSRHPEDLQAANRLIQSVLREEQEKSAQASRRASAVSEVSEHVRHMEELLQSYHRQELSPGHQETLQALAQRCERLRPLLFRLASEAVADEEALAEILQANDQLSQALGQYRQLVASQ
;
A
#
# COMPACT_ATOMS: atom_id res chain seq x y z
N ASP A 1 -22.22 -10.08 0.05
CA ASP A 1 -23.53 -9.75 0.64
C ASP A 1 -23.77 -8.26 0.66
N LYS A 2 -23.23 -7.48 1.60
CA LYS A 2 -23.47 -6.01 1.64
C LYS A 2 -23.13 -5.27 0.33
N ALA A 3 -22.03 -5.64 -0.32
CA ALA A 3 -21.61 -5.04 -1.60
C ALA A 3 -22.42 -5.52 -2.81
N THR A 4 -23.23 -6.58 -2.66
CA THR A 4 -23.97 -7.23 -3.74
C THR A 4 -25.45 -7.35 -3.40
N ASP A 5 -25.97 -6.49 -2.53
CA ASP A 5 -27.35 -6.56 -2.07
C ASP A 5 -28.30 -6.20 -3.22
N PRO A 6 -29.21 -7.09 -3.64
CA PRO A 6 -30.14 -6.81 -4.73
C PRO A 6 -31.25 -5.83 -4.35
N SER A 7 -31.45 -5.57 -3.05
CA SER A 7 -32.45 -4.59 -2.56
C SER A 7 -31.97 -3.14 -2.67
N MET A 8 -30.65 -2.93 -2.83
CA MET A 8 -30.07 -1.62 -3.01
C MET A 8 -30.13 -1.22 -4.50
N PRO A 9 -30.65 -0.02 -4.83
CA PRO A 9 -30.71 0.43 -6.22
C PRO A 9 -29.36 0.92 -6.77
N GLU A 10 -28.43 1.30 -5.89
CA GLU A 10 -27.11 1.85 -6.23
C GLU A 10 -25.98 1.02 -5.61
N GLU A 11 -24.78 1.07 -6.21
CA GLU A 11 -23.63 0.35 -5.70
C GLU A 11 -23.11 0.94 -4.38
N ASN A 12 -22.92 0.07 -3.38
CA ASN A 12 -22.31 0.47 -2.11
C ASN A 12 -20.78 0.52 -2.23
N TRP A 13 -20.25 1.64 -2.73
CA TRP A 13 -18.82 1.83 -2.97
C TRP A 13 -17.94 1.62 -1.73
N GLU A 14 -18.42 2.03 -0.55
CA GLU A 14 -17.71 1.82 0.73
C GLU A 14 -17.54 0.32 1.02
N CYS A 15 -18.58 -0.49 0.78
CA CYS A 15 -18.52 -1.93 0.94
C CYS A 15 -17.65 -2.61 -0.13
N ILE A 16 -17.64 -2.09 -1.36
CA ILE A 16 -16.81 -2.60 -2.46
C ILE A 16 -15.32 -2.35 -2.15
N GLN A 17 -14.97 -1.14 -1.70
CA GLN A 17 -13.60 -0.80 -1.33
C GLN A 17 -13.10 -1.66 -0.16
N ARG A 18 -13.90 -1.78 0.91
CA ARG A 18 -13.60 -2.68 2.04
C ARG A 18 -13.45 -4.13 1.64
N PHE A 19 -14.18 -4.59 0.63
CA PHE A 19 -14.00 -5.94 0.10
C PHE A 19 -12.61 -6.07 -0.52
N CYS A 20 -12.20 -5.15 -1.39
CA CYS A 20 -10.87 -5.14 -2.02
C CYS A 20 -9.73 -5.07 -0.98
N GLU A 21 -9.87 -4.25 0.05
CA GLU A 21 -8.90 -4.15 1.16
C GLU A 21 -8.71 -5.51 1.86
N ARG A 22 -9.79 -6.22 2.14
CA ARG A 22 -9.72 -7.56 2.76
C ARG A 22 -9.08 -8.59 1.84
N VAL A 23 -9.37 -8.53 0.54
CA VAL A 23 -8.72 -9.40 -0.46
C VAL A 23 -7.21 -9.20 -0.43
N ASN A 24 -6.73 -7.98 -0.26
CA ASN A 24 -5.31 -7.66 -0.23
C ASN A 24 -4.64 -8.01 1.11
N ALA A 25 -5.37 -7.90 2.22
CA ALA A 25 -4.87 -8.17 3.57
C ALA A 25 -4.58 -9.65 3.84
N ASP A 26 -5.28 -10.57 3.16
CA ASP A 26 -5.14 -12.02 3.32
C ASP A 26 -4.32 -12.63 2.17
N ALA A 27 -3.43 -13.58 2.48
CA ALA A 27 -2.67 -14.33 1.49
C ALA A 27 -3.57 -15.21 0.61
N GLU A 28 -4.61 -15.82 1.19
CA GLU A 28 -5.60 -16.62 0.44
C GLU A 28 -6.81 -15.79 -0.02
N GLY A 29 -6.79 -14.47 0.26
CA GLY A 29 -7.86 -13.53 -0.06
C GLY A 29 -8.35 -13.62 -1.51
N PRO A 30 -7.46 -13.58 -2.54
CA PRO A 30 -7.87 -13.68 -3.94
C PRO A 30 -8.64 -14.95 -4.29
N LEU A 31 -8.21 -16.10 -3.76
CA LEU A 31 -8.84 -17.39 -4.05
C LEU A 31 -10.26 -17.44 -3.48
N PHE A 32 -10.44 -17.01 -2.22
CA PHE A 32 -11.76 -16.95 -1.59
C PHE A 32 -12.65 -15.90 -2.24
N ALA A 33 -12.12 -14.73 -2.56
CA ALA A 33 -12.85 -13.66 -3.20
C ALA A 33 -13.44 -14.09 -4.53
N LEU A 34 -12.64 -14.68 -5.41
CA LEU A 34 -13.09 -15.16 -6.72
C LEU A 34 -14.13 -16.26 -6.60
N ARG A 35 -14.01 -17.16 -5.61
CA ARG A 35 -15.02 -18.18 -5.33
C ARG A 35 -16.35 -17.57 -4.90
N LEU A 36 -16.33 -16.57 -4.02
CA LEU A 36 -17.53 -15.86 -3.57
C LEU A 36 -18.16 -15.04 -4.72
N LEU A 37 -17.34 -14.34 -5.49
CA LEU A 37 -17.77 -13.57 -6.65
C LEU A 37 -18.40 -14.46 -7.72
N ALA A 38 -17.78 -15.60 -8.04
CA ALA A 38 -18.34 -16.56 -8.98
C ALA A 38 -19.76 -17.00 -8.60
N HIS A 39 -19.97 -17.33 -7.33
CA HIS A 39 -21.29 -17.70 -6.82
C HIS A 39 -22.30 -16.54 -6.95
N LYS A 40 -21.89 -15.30 -6.67
CA LYS A 40 -22.76 -14.12 -6.77
C LYS A 40 -23.07 -13.72 -8.21
N ILE A 41 -22.12 -13.84 -9.12
CA ILE A 41 -22.31 -13.57 -10.56
C ILE A 41 -23.28 -14.60 -11.18
N GLN A 42 -23.31 -15.82 -10.66
CA GLN A 42 -24.25 -16.87 -11.07
C GLN A 42 -25.65 -16.70 -10.48
N SER A 43 -25.90 -15.63 -9.71
CA SER A 43 -27.22 -15.39 -9.11
C SER A 43 -28.31 -15.25 -10.18
N PRO A 44 -29.50 -15.84 -9.96
CA PRO A 44 -30.65 -15.60 -10.82
C PRO A 44 -31.20 -14.17 -10.66
N GLN A 45 -30.80 -13.44 -9.62
CA GLN A 45 -31.18 -12.05 -9.42
C GLN A 45 -30.24 -11.14 -10.21
N GLU A 46 -30.79 -10.46 -11.24
CA GLU A 46 -30.00 -9.58 -12.11
C GLU A 46 -29.19 -8.53 -11.32
N GLY A 47 -29.81 -7.87 -10.33
CA GLY A 47 -29.14 -6.84 -9.53
C GLY A 47 -27.93 -7.39 -8.74
N GLU A 48 -28.07 -8.55 -8.11
CA GLU A 48 -26.97 -9.19 -7.37
C GLU A 48 -25.82 -9.57 -8.30
N ALA A 49 -26.13 -10.14 -9.46
CA ALA A 49 -25.12 -10.53 -10.44
C ALA A 49 -24.37 -9.32 -11.02
N LEU A 50 -25.09 -8.23 -11.34
CA LEU A 50 -24.49 -7.00 -11.85
C LEU A 50 -23.61 -6.33 -10.80
N HIS A 51 -24.06 -6.20 -9.54
CA HIS A 51 -23.23 -5.67 -8.46
C HIS A 51 -21.97 -6.53 -8.24
N ALA A 52 -22.10 -7.85 -8.31
CA ALA A 52 -20.95 -8.75 -8.21
C ALA A 52 -19.93 -8.56 -9.34
N LEU A 53 -20.40 -8.28 -10.57
CA LEU A 53 -19.52 -7.92 -11.69
C LEU A 53 -18.80 -6.58 -11.44
N THR A 54 -19.48 -5.58 -10.89
CA THR A 54 -18.85 -4.31 -10.50
C THR A 54 -17.78 -4.51 -9.42
N VAL A 55 -18.04 -5.37 -8.42
CA VAL A 55 -17.04 -5.71 -7.39
C VAL A 55 -15.85 -6.42 -8.02
N LEU A 56 -16.08 -7.37 -8.92
CA LEU A 56 -15.03 -8.09 -9.65
C LEU A 56 -14.13 -7.13 -10.43
N GLU A 57 -14.70 -6.22 -11.22
CA GLU A 57 -13.92 -5.20 -11.95
C GLU A 57 -13.11 -4.33 -11.00
N THR A 58 -13.71 -3.93 -9.88
CA THR A 58 -13.02 -3.14 -8.86
C THR A 58 -11.85 -3.92 -8.24
N CYS A 59 -11.98 -5.21 -7.98
CA CYS A 59 -10.88 -6.05 -7.52
C CYS A 59 -9.77 -6.19 -8.57
N VAL A 60 -10.11 -6.35 -9.86
CA VAL A 60 -9.11 -6.40 -10.93
C VAL A 60 -8.25 -5.13 -10.95
N ASN A 61 -8.84 -3.98 -10.65
CA ASN A 61 -8.14 -2.69 -10.66
C ASN A 61 -7.29 -2.44 -9.40
N ASN A 62 -7.67 -3.03 -8.26
CA ASN A 62 -7.13 -2.67 -6.94
C ASN A 62 -6.29 -3.77 -6.25
N CYS A 63 -6.38 -5.02 -6.71
CA CYS A 63 -5.80 -6.17 -5.99
C CYS A 63 -4.49 -6.73 -6.61
N GLY A 64 -4.07 -6.19 -7.76
CA GLY A 64 -2.79 -6.49 -8.40
C GLY A 64 -2.59 -7.96 -8.82
N ASP A 65 -1.34 -8.33 -9.06
CA ASP A 65 -0.96 -9.57 -9.75
C ASP A 65 -1.42 -10.85 -9.05
N ARG A 66 -1.48 -10.86 -7.70
CA ARG A 66 -1.97 -12.02 -6.93
C ARG A 66 -3.43 -12.33 -7.29
N PHE A 67 -4.24 -11.29 -7.49
CA PHE A 67 -5.62 -11.45 -7.91
C PHE A 67 -5.74 -11.84 -9.37
N HIS A 68 -4.95 -11.21 -10.25
CA HIS A 68 -4.92 -11.53 -11.68
C HIS A 68 -4.53 -12.99 -11.93
N SER A 69 -3.53 -13.49 -11.20
CA SER A 69 -3.04 -14.87 -11.30
C SER A 69 -4.11 -15.92 -10.96
N GLU A 70 -4.98 -15.65 -9.99
CA GLU A 70 -6.09 -16.54 -9.65
C GLU A 70 -7.25 -16.39 -10.64
N MET A 71 -7.56 -15.16 -11.07
CA MET A 71 -8.61 -14.84 -12.04
C MET A 71 -8.35 -15.49 -13.40
N ALA A 72 -7.10 -15.51 -13.86
CA ALA A 72 -6.72 -16.09 -15.16
C ALA A 72 -6.77 -17.62 -15.21
N LYS A 73 -7.03 -18.31 -14.09
CA LYS A 73 -7.14 -19.78 -14.08
C LYS A 73 -8.50 -20.23 -14.63
N PHE A 74 -8.50 -21.33 -15.38
CA PHE A 74 -9.73 -21.98 -15.86
C PHE A 74 -10.73 -22.28 -14.74
N ARG A 75 -10.26 -22.52 -13.52
CA ARG A 75 -11.13 -22.70 -12.35
C ARG A 75 -12.14 -21.56 -12.21
N PHE A 76 -11.72 -20.31 -12.38
CA PHE A 76 -12.60 -19.15 -12.29
C PHE A 76 -13.24 -18.82 -13.64
N LEU A 77 -12.49 -18.85 -14.74
CA LEU A 77 -13.03 -18.58 -16.09
C LEU A 77 -14.20 -19.50 -16.44
N ASN A 78 -14.14 -20.77 -16.05
CA ASN A 78 -15.25 -21.72 -16.26
C ASN A 78 -16.52 -21.31 -15.52
N GLU A 79 -16.41 -20.64 -14.36
CA GLU A 79 -17.58 -20.15 -13.64
C GLU A 79 -18.29 -19.02 -14.41
N LEU A 80 -17.55 -18.16 -15.11
CA LEU A 80 -18.11 -17.14 -16.00
C LEU A 80 -18.69 -17.76 -17.29
N ILE A 81 -18.00 -18.74 -17.87
CA ILE A 81 -18.48 -19.47 -19.05
C ILE A 81 -19.83 -20.14 -18.77
N LYS A 82 -20.05 -20.69 -17.57
CA LYS A 82 -21.34 -21.27 -17.18
C LYS A 82 -22.49 -20.25 -17.21
N VAL A 83 -22.23 -18.98 -16.93
CA VAL A 83 -23.22 -17.89 -17.00
C VAL A 83 -23.62 -17.59 -18.44
N LEU A 84 -22.70 -17.73 -19.39
CA LEU A 84 -22.96 -17.49 -20.81
C LEU A 84 -23.54 -18.71 -21.53
N SER A 85 -23.17 -19.91 -21.09
CA SER A 85 -23.50 -21.15 -21.78
C SER A 85 -24.95 -21.57 -21.51
N PRO A 86 -25.77 -21.79 -22.57
CA PRO A 86 -27.13 -22.31 -22.43
C PRO A 86 -27.20 -23.69 -21.77
N LYS A 87 -26.09 -24.46 -21.76
CA LYS A 87 -26.01 -25.77 -21.11
C LYS A 87 -26.01 -25.69 -19.57
N TYR A 88 -25.79 -24.50 -19.01
CA TYR A 88 -25.67 -24.26 -17.57
C TYR A 88 -26.63 -23.15 -17.14
N TYR A 89 -26.11 -21.96 -16.82
CA TYR A 89 -26.90 -20.86 -16.29
C TYR A 89 -27.42 -19.90 -17.36
N GLY A 90 -26.92 -19.98 -18.60
CA GLY A 90 -27.24 -19.00 -19.66
C GLY A 90 -28.70 -18.91 -20.09
N ILE A 91 -29.54 -19.90 -19.75
CA ILE A 91 -31.00 -19.83 -19.95
C ILE A 91 -31.65 -18.94 -18.88
N TRP A 92 -31.11 -18.94 -17.67
CA TRP A 92 -31.66 -18.24 -16.49
C TRP A 92 -31.06 -16.84 -16.33
N SER A 93 -29.84 -16.65 -16.82
CA SER A 93 -29.14 -15.36 -16.79
C SER A 93 -29.75 -14.40 -17.81
N SER A 94 -30.04 -13.18 -17.36
CA SER A 94 -30.58 -12.13 -18.23
C SER A 94 -29.59 -11.75 -19.33
N GLU A 95 -30.11 -11.20 -20.42
CA GLU A 95 -29.27 -10.76 -21.54
C GLU A 95 -28.27 -9.66 -21.11
N LYS A 96 -28.69 -8.80 -20.17
CA LYS A 96 -27.85 -7.75 -19.60
C LYS A 96 -26.65 -8.31 -18.82
N VAL A 97 -26.88 -9.33 -17.98
CA VAL A 97 -25.79 -10.01 -17.27
C VAL A 97 -24.85 -10.71 -18.25
N LYS A 98 -25.38 -11.44 -19.24
CA LYS A 98 -24.55 -12.12 -20.25
C LYS A 98 -23.72 -11.15 -21.07
N SER A 99 -24.30 -10.02 -21.46
CA SER A 99 -23.60 -8.95 -22.17
C SER A 99 -22.46 -8.39 -21.32
N ARG A 100 -22.73 -8.11 -20.04
CA ARG A 100 -21.72 -7.60 -19.12
C ARG A 100 -20.58 -8.59 -18.85
N VAL A 101 -20.88 -9.87 -18.66
CA VAL A 101 -19.86 -10.92 -18.52
C VAL A 101 -19.00 -11.01 -19.78
N THR A 102 -19.62 -10.90 -20.96
CA THR A 102 -18.91 -10.93 -22.25
C THR A 102 -17.97 -9.73 -22.38
N GLU A 103 -18.41 -8.53 -22.01
CA GLU A 103 -17.57 -7.33 -21.97
C GLU A 103 -16.39 -7.47 -21.03
N VAL A 104 -16.61 -8.02 -19.83
CA VAL A 104 -15.55 -8.24 -18.82
C VAL A 104 -14.51 -9.24 -19.31
N ILE A 105 -14.92 -10.39 -19.86
CA ILE A 105 -13.95 -11.35 -20.40
C ILE A 105 -13.20 -10.75 -21.60
N PHE A 106 -13.91 -10.02 -22.48
CA PHE A 106 -13.28 -9.39 -23.63
C PHE A 106 -12.26 -8.31 -23.20
N SER A 107 -12.58 -7.45 -22.23
CA SER A 107 -11.64 -6.44 -21.74
C SER A 107 -10.37 -7.08 -21.20
N TRP A 108 -10.48 -8.23 -20.52
CA TRP A 108 -9.31 -8.97 -20.04
C TRP A 108 -8.44 -9.53 -21.16
N THR A 109 -8.99 -9.90 -22.33
CA THR A 109 -8.17 -10.32 -23.48
C THR A 109 -7.28 -9.19 -24.00
N VAL A 110 -7.73 -7.94 -23.82
CA VAL A 110 -7.01 -6.73 -24.22
C VAL A 110 -6.04 -6.28 -23.13
N TRP A 111 -6.45 -6.32 -21.87
CA TRP A 111 -5.65 -5.86 -20.72
C TRP A 111 -4.55 -6.85 -20.32
N PHE A 112 -4.79 -8.14 -20.51
CA PHE A 112 -3.88 -9.22 -20.13
C PHE A 112 -3.53 -10.08 -21.35
N PRO A 113 -2.88 -9.53 -22.40
CA PRO A 113 -2.55 -10.27 -23.62
C PRO A 113 -1.59 -11.45 -23.37
N GLN A 114 -0.86 -11.43 -22.25
CA GLN A 114 0.00 -12.52 -21.79
C GLN A 114 -0.78 -13.72 -21.22
N GLU A 115 -2.03 -13.52 -20.79
CA GLU A 115 -2.84 -14.57 -20.15
C GLU A 115 -3.57 -15.40 -21.19
N VAL A 116 -2.86 -16.36 -21.79
CA VAL A 116 -3.34 -17.23 -22.88
C VAL A 116 -4.66 -17.93 -22.54
N LYS A 117 -4.88 -18.30 -21.27
CA LYS A 117 -6.10 -18.98 -20.83
C LYS A 117 -7.36 -18.11 -20.99
N ILE A 118 -7.23 -16.80 -20.79
CA ILE A 118 -8.33 -15.84 -20.98
C ILE A 118 -8.66 -15.74 -22.47
N GLN A 119 -7.64 -15.67 -23.32
CA GLN A 119 -7.81 -15.68 -24.78
C GLN A 119 -8.48 -16.97 -25.26
N ASP A 120 -8.00 -18.13 -24.81
CA ASP A 120 -8.55 -19.44 -25.18
C ASP A 120 -10.02 -19.57 -24.76
N ALA A 121 -10.36 -19.14 -23.55
CA ALA A 121 -11.73 -19.12 -23.05
C ALA A 121 -12.65 -18.25 -23.92
N TYR A 122 -12.20 -17.04 -24.27
CA TYR A 122 -12.98 -16.14 -25.13
C TYR A 122 -13.13 -16.66 -26.56
N GLN A 123 -12.05 -17.15 -27.16
CA GLN A 123 -12.09 -17.73 -28.51
C GLN A 123 -12.96 -18.98 -28.56
N MET A 124 -12.98 -19.80 -27.51
CA MET A 124 -13.89 -20.93 -27.38
C MET A 124 -15.35 -20.47 -27.40
N LEU A 125 -15.70 -19.42 -26.64
CA LEU A 125 -17.05 -18.85 -26.62
C LEU A 125 -17.49 -18.34 -27.99
N LYS A 126 -16.58 -17.70 -28.75
CA LYS A 126 -16.83 -17.29 -30.15
C LYS A 126 -17.03 -18.49 -31.08
N LYS A 127 -16.17 -19.49 -31.02
CA LYS A 127 -16.27 -20.72 -31.84
C LYS A 127 -17.58 -21.48 -31.61
N GLN A 128 -18.10 -21.45 -30.38
CA GLN A 128 -19.38 -22.08 -30.04
C GLN A 128 -20.60 -21.22 -30.41
N GLY A 129 -20.40 -20.02 -30.95
CA GLY A 129 -21.48 -19.09 -31.29
C GLY A 129 -22.19 -18.49 -30.07
N ILE A 130 -21.61 -18.61 -28.88
CA ILE A 130 -22.14 -18.00 -27.65
C ILE A 130 -21.90 -16.48 -27.69
N VAL A 131 -20.72 -16.07 -28.16
CA VAL A 131 -20.38 -14.67 -28.44
C VAL A 131 -20.39 -14.49 -29.95
N LYS A 132 -21.33 -13.67 -30.45
CA LYS A 132 -21.52 -13.45 -31.90
C LYS A 132 -20.63 -12.34 -32.45
N GLU A 133 -20.55 -11.23 -31.71
CA GLU A 133 -19.77 -10.05 -32.07
C GLU A 133 -18.96 -9.59 -30.87
N ASP A 134 -17.79 -9.02 -31.13
CA ASP A 134 -16.92 -8.48 -30.09
C ASP A 134 -17.54 -7.17 -29.57
N PRO A 135 -17.69 -7.00 -28.24
CA PRO A 135 -18.28 -5.79 -27.69
C PRO A 135 -17.41 -4.57 -27.97
N LYS A 136 -18.03 -3.43 -28.27
CA LYS A 136 -17.32 -2.16 -28.43
C LYS A 136 -16.86 -1.67 -27.05
N LEU A 137 -15.60 -1.90 -26.72
CA LEU A 137 -15.01 -1.31 -25.52
C LEU A 137 -14.89 0.20 -25.72
N PRO A 138 -15.35 1.02 -24.76
CA PRO A 138 -15.03 2.45 -24.74
C PRO A 138 -13.51 2.65 -24.79
N GLU A 139 -13.01 3.62 -25.55
CA GLU A 139 -11.57 3.89 -25.69
C GLU A 139 -10.87 4.11 -24.33
N ASP A 140 -11.60 4.70 -23.37
CA ASP A 140 -11.14 4.92 -21.99
C ASP A 140 -11.02 3.63 -21.14
N LYS A 141 -11.59 2.52 -21.59
CA LYS A 141 -11.54 1.19 -20.94
C LYS A 141 -10.60 0.21 -21.67
N ILE A 142 -9.79 0.67 -22.62
CA ILE A 142 -8.83 -0.20 -23.35
C ILE A 142 -7.57 -0.50 -22.53
N LEU A 143 -7.30 0.29 -21.49
CA LEU A 143 -6.25 0.04 -20.52
C LEU A 143 -6.90 -0.45 -19.22
N PRO A 144 -6.27 -1.38 -18.47
CA PRO A 144 -6.66 -1.54 -17.07
C PRO A 144 -6.60 -0.13 -16.47
N PRO A 145 -7.67 0.36 -15.80
CA PRO A 145 -7.59 1.66 -15.15
C PRO A 145 -6.36 1.59 -14.24
N PRO A 146 -5.47 2.60 -14.32
CA PRO A 146 -4.25 2.58 -13.54
C PRO A 146 -4.64 2.31 -12.11
N SER A 147 -3.95 1.34 -11.49
CA SER A 147 -4.11 1.06 -10.06
C SER A 147 -4.17 2.40 -9.33
N PRO A 148 -5.16 2.62 -8.45
CA PRO A 148 -5.29 3.91 -7.79
C PRO A 148 -3.94 4.24 -7.19
N ARG A 149 -3.40 5.38 -7.59
CA ARG A 149 -2.14 5.86 -7.05
C ARG A 149 -2.28 5.80 -5.53
N PRO A 150 -1.37 5.14 -4.79
CA PRO A 150 -1.45 5.09 -3.34
C PRO A 150 -1.61 6.52 -2.83
N GLN A 151 -2.70 6.77 -2.07
CA GLN A 151 -2.87 8.05 -1.39
C GLN A 151 -1.66 8.21 -0.47
N ASN A 152 -0.94 9.32 -0.61
CA ASN A 152 0.41 9.58 -0.07
C ASN A 152 1.56 9.11 -0.98
N SER A 153 1.45 9.34 -2.29
CA SER A 153 2.62 9.21 -3.17
C SER A 153 3.66 10.26 -2.81
N ILE A 154 4.93 9.91 -2.91
CA ILE A 154 6.08 10.80 -2.74
C ILE A 154 5.95 12.10 -3.60
N PHE A 155 5.21 12.02 -4.70
CA PHE A 155 4.96 13.15 -5.61
C PHE A 155 3.78 14.03 -5.22
N ASP A 156 3.00 13.65 -4.21
CA ASP A 156 1.82 14.38 -3.74
C ASP A 156 2.12 15.24 -2.49
N THR A 157 3.33 15.12 -1.92
CA THR A 157 3.80 15.91 -0.75
C THR A 157 3.94 17.41 -1.06
N ASP A 158 4.23 17.74 -2.32
CA ASP A 158 4.36 19.12 -2.81
C ASP A 158 3.33 19.33 -3.93
N GLU A 159 2.25 20.06 -3.61
CA GLU A 159 1.10 20.26 -4.49
C GLU A 159 1.49 20.98 -5.79
N GLU A 160 2.49 21.86 -5.75
CA GLU A 160 2.99 22.59 -6.93
C GLU A 160 3.80 21.66 -7.84
N LYS A 161 4.71 20.86 -7.26
CA LYS A 161 5.45 19.83 -8.02
C LYS A 161 4.51 18.78 -8.61
N SER A 162 3.46 18.38 -7.89
CA SER A 162 2.44 17.43 -8.36
C SER A 162 1.68 17.99 -9.58
N LYS A 163 1.20 19.23 -9.49
CA LYS A 163 0.51 19.93 -10.60
C LYS A 163 1.42 20.11 -11.81
N LEU A 164 2.68 20.49 -11.59
CA LEU A 164 3.66 20.66 -12.66
C LEU A 164 3.96 19.33 -13.35
N LEU A 165 4.20 18.26 -12.59
CA LEU A 165 4.44 16.92 -13.12
C LEU A 165 3.24 16.44 -13.95
N ALA A 166 2.02 16.63 -13.45
CA ALA A 166 0.80 16.27 -14.17
C ALA A 166 0.66 17.04 -15.50
N ARG A 167 1.06 18.33 -15.53
CA ARG A 167 1.06 19.13 -16.76
C ARG A 167 2.11 18.63 -17.76
N LEU A 168 3.32 18.35 -17.31
CA LEU A 168 4.42 17.88 -18.16
C LEU A 168 4.12 16.51 -18.77
N LEU A 169 3.54 15.59 -17.98
CA LEU A 169 3.16 14.26 -18.46
C LEU A 169 1.99 14.26 -19.46
N LYS A 170 1.13 15.29 -19.43
CA LYS A 170 0.03 15.46 -20.40
C LYS A 170 0.48 16.09 -21.72
N SER A 171 1.69 16.63 -21.78
CA SER A 171 2.22 17.26 -22.99
C SER A 171 2.61 16.24 -24.05
N ARG A 172 2.52 16.64 -25.33
CA ARG A 172 2.97 15.84 -26.48
C ARG A 172 4.39 16.22 -26.93
N HIS A 173 5.00 17.21 -26.30
CA HIS A 173 6.34 17.66 -26.65
C HIS A 173 7.42 16.80 -25.97
N PRO A 174 8.45 16.35 -26.70
CA PRO A 174 9.50 15.52 -26.13
C PRO A 174 10.31 16.24 -25.03
N GLU A 175 10.41 17.57 -25.11
CA GLU A 175 11.09 18.40 -24.11
C GLU A 175 10.36 18.38 -22.75
N ASP A 176 9.03 18.46 -22.76
CA ASP A 176 8.22 18.41 -21.55
C ASP A 176 8.28 17.03 -20.88
N LEU A 177 8.31 15.96 -21.67
CA LEU A 177 8.50 14.59 -21.16
C LEU A 177 9.89 14.40 -20.55
N GLN A 178 10.92 15.00 -21.15
CA GLN A 178 12.26 15.01 -20.55
C GLN A 178 12.30 15.82 -19.24
N ALA A 179 11.60 16.95 -19.18
CA ALA A 179 11.47 17.72 -17.95
C ALA A 179 10.72 16.94 -16.86
N ALA A 180 9.66 16.20 -17.21
CA ALA A 180 8.96 15.30 -16.28
C ALA A 180 9.91 14.23 -15.71
N ASN A 181 10.71 13.58 -16.55
CA ASN A 181 11.66 12.56 -16.11
C ASN A 181 12.73 13.13 -15.15
N ARG A 182 13.21 14.35 -15.39
CA ARG A 182 14.15 15.02 -14.47
C ARG A 182 13.49 15.36 -13.13
N LEU A 183 12.26 15.84 -13.15
CA LEU A 183 11.48 16.14 -11.94
C LEU A 183 11.22 14.87 -11.13
N ILE A 184 10.89 13.76 -11.79
CA ILE A 184 10.70 12.47 -11.13
C ILE A 184 11.98 12.03 -10.42
N GLN A 185 13.12 12.12 -11.10
CA GLN A 185 14.43 11.76 -10.54
C GLN A 185 14.84 12.66 -9.37
N SER A 186 14.55 13.95 -9.43
CA SER A 186 14.90 14.88 -8.35
C SER A 186 14.08 14.59 -7.09
N VAL A 187 12.77 14.43 -7.24
CA VAL A 187 11.86 14.13 -6.11
C VAL A 187 12.21 12.79 -5.47
N LEU A 188 12.52 11.76 -6.27
CA LEU A 188 12.99 10.47 -5.74
C LEU A 188 14.27 10.59 -4.92
N ARG A 189 15.23 11.41 -5.39
CA ARG A 189 16.50 11.63 -4.68
C ARG A 189 16.29 12.41 -3.39
N GLU A 190 15.52 13.49 -3.43
CA GLU A 190 15.15 14.30 -2.25
C GLU A 190 14.55 13.42 -1.16
N GLU A 191 13.67 12.50 -1.54
CA GLU A 191 12.97 11.62 -0.60
C GLU A 191 13.84 10.48 -0.08
N GLN A 192 14.75 9.96 -0.91
CA GLN A 192 15.76 9.03 -0.44
C GLN A 192 16.72 9.67 0.56
N GLU A 193 17.13 10.92 0.33
CA GLU A 193 17.97 11.69 1.25
C GLU A 193 17.24 11.98 2.57
N LYS A 194 15.98 12.44 2.49
CA LYS A 194 15.12 12.69 3.66
C LYS A 194 14.89 11.42 4.47
N SER A 195 14.59 10.30 3.82
CA SER A 195 14.43 9.00 4.47
C SER A 195 15.72 8.54 5.16
N ALA A 196 16.87 8.70 4.52
CA ALA A 196 18.16 8.37 5.12
C ALA A 196 18.47 9.27 6.33
N GLN A 197 18.15 10.55 6.27
CA GLN A 197 18.31 11.48 7.40
C GLN A 197 17.38 11.12 8.56
N ALA A 198 16.10 10.83 8.28
CA ALA A 198 15.13 10.38 9.27
C ALA A 198 15.57 9.06 9.96
N SER A 199 16.09 8.10 9.18
CA SER A 199 16.62 6.84 9.72
C SER A 199 17.82 7.06 10.64
N ARG A 200 18.78 7.91 10.25
CA ARG A 200 19.92 8.28 11.12
C ARG A 200 19.47 8.95 12.41
N ARG A 201 18.51 9.87 12.32
CA ARG A 201 17.90 10.54 13.48
C ARG A 201 17.25 9.53 14.41
N ALA A 202 16.37 8.67 13.89
CA ALA A 202 15.67 7.67 14.67
C ALA A 202 16.64 6.70 15.38
N SER A 203 17.69 6.25 14.68
CA SER A 203 18.73 5.40 15.28
C SER A 203 19.46 6.10 16.43
N ALA A 204 19.84 7.37 16.25
CA ALA A 204 20.55 8.13 17.26
C ALA A 204 19.67 8.41 18.50
N VAL A 205 18.42 8.81 18.28
CA VAL A 205 17.45 9.05 19.36
C VAL A 205 17.19 7.75 20.11
N SER A 206 16.96 6.64 19.41
CA SER A 206 16.76 5.33 20.02
C SER A 206 17.96 4.89 20.85
N GLU A 207 19.18 5.07 20.34
CA GLU A 207 20.41 4.74 21.07
C GLU A 207 20.53 5.57 22.35
N VAL A 208 20.26 6.87 22.26
CA VAL A 208 20.28 7.77 23.43
C VAL A 208 19.24 7.35 24.46
N SER A 209 18.00 7.10 24.05
CA SER A 209 16.93 6.67 24.96
C SER A 209 17.24 5.34 25.64
N GLU A 210 17.84 4.37 24.94
CA GLU A 210 18.26 3.10 25.54
C GLU A 210 19.33 3.30 26.61
N HIS A 211 20.38 4.08 26.30
CA HIS A 211 21.48 4.33 27.23
C HIS A 211 21.03 5.16 28.44
N VAL A 212 20.18 6.17 28.24
CA VAL A 212 19.60 6.97 29.32
C VAL A 212 18.75 6.10 30.24
N ARG A 213 17.85 5.28 29.68
CA ARG A 213 17.01 4.39 30.48
C ARG A 213 17.83 3.41 31.31
N HIS A 214 18.84 2.77 30.71
CA HIS A 214 19.73 1.86 31.44
C HIS A 214 20.47 2.60 32.57
N MET A 215 20.98 3.81 32.29
CA MET A 215 21.67 4.61 33.29
C MET A 215 20.73 4.98 34.44
N GLU A 216 19.51 5.43 34.16
CA GLU A 216 18.50 5.74 35.19
C GLU A 216 18.15 4.52 36.06
N GLU A 217 17.98 3.33 35.45
CA GLU A 217 17.73 2.08 36.19
C GLU A 217 18.87 1.74 37.16
N LEU A 218 20.13 1.90 36.73
CA LEU A 218 21.30 1.68 37.58
C LEU A 218 21.46 2.77 38.65
N LEU A 219 21.17 4.04 38.33
CA LEU A 219 21.19 5.13 39.31
C LEU A 219 20.09 4.91 40.37
N GLN A 220 18.94 4.36 39.99
CA GLN A 220 17.85 4.05 40.93
C GLN A 220 18.20 2.88 41.86
N SER A 221 18.82 1.81 41.34
CA SER A 221 19.31 0.71 42.17
C SER A 221 20.46 1.14 43.10
N TYR A 222 21.27 2.11 42.67
CA TYR A 222 22.25 2.78 43.52
C TYR A 222 21.61 3.45 44.74
N HIS A 223 20.58 4.25 44.52
CA HIS A 223 19.87 4.94 45.60
C HIS A 223 19.21 3.98 46.60
N ARG A 224 18.87 2.75 46.16
CA ARG A 224 18.32 1.69 47.03
C ARG A 224 19.38 0.88 47.79
N GLN A 225 20.67 1.18 47.61
CA GLN A 225 21.81 0.45 48.20
C GLN A 225 21.90 -1.03 47.79
N GLU A 226 21.38 -1.39 46.60
CA GLU A 226 21.28 -2.79 46.13
C GLU A 226 22.47 -3.25 45.26
N LEU A 227 23.66 -2.63 45.38
CA LEU A 227 24.69 -2.73 44.34
C LEU A 227 25.85 -3.71 44.57
N SER A 228 26.23 -4.36 43.47
CA SER A 228 27.48 -5.11 43.27
C SER A 228 28.54 -4.22 42.62
N PRO A 229 29.86 -4.40 42.90
CA PRO A 229 30.95 -3.61 42.32
C PRO A 229 30.98 -3.53 40.78
N GLY A 230 30.46 -4.54 40.07
CA GLY A 230 30.37 -4.52 38.60
C GLY A 230 29.43 -3.47 38.01
N HIS A 231 28.48 -2.96 38.80
CA HIS A 231 27.54 -1.93 38.34
C HIS A 231 28.19 -0.55 38.21
N GLN A 232 29.24 -0.25 38.98
CA GLN A 232 29.94 1.04 38.91
C GLN A 232 30.75 1.19 37.62
N GLU A 233 31.43 0.12 37.19
CA GLU A 233 32.12 0.07 35.89
C GLU A 233 31.14 0.20 34.72
N THR A 234 29.98 -0.47 34.83
CA THR A 234 28.92 -0.39 33.82
C THR A 234 28.34 1.03 33.72
N LEU A 235 28.09 1.68 34.86
CA LEU A 235 27.61 3.06 34.93
C LEU A 235 28.62 4.05 34.32
N GLN A 236 29.91 3.88 34.61
CA GLN A 236 30.98 4.69 34.03
C GLN A 236 31.08 4.51 32.51
N ALA A 237 30.97 3.26 32.02
CA ALA A 237 30.97 2.97 30.58
C ALA A 237 29.76 3.60 29.88
N LEU A 238 28.57 3.55 30.49
CA LEU A 238 27.36 4.20 29.97
C LEU A 238 27.52 5.73 29.93
N ALA A 239 28.03 6.34 30.99
CA ALA A 239 28.28 7.78 31.03
C ALA A 239 29.25 8.23 29.91
N GLN A 240 30.33 7.47 29.69
CA GLN A 240 31.26 7.74 28.59
C GLN A 240 30.60 7.60 27.22
N ARG A 241 29.71 6.61 27.02
CA ARG A 241 28.95 6.46 25.77
C ARG A 241 27.99 7.62 25.54
N CYS A 242 27.24 8.03 26.56
CA CYS A 242 26.36 9.19 26.51
C CYS A 242 27.11 10.48 26.15
N GLU A 243 28.28 10.72 26.74
CA GLU A 243 29.12 11.88 26.39
C GLU A 243 29.58 11.86 24.92
N ARG A 244 29.84 10.67 24.35
CA ARG A 244 30.21 10.52 22.93
C ARG A 244 29.05 10.74 21.96
N LEU A 245 27.80 10.63 22.42
CA LEU A 245 26.60 10.85 21.60
C LEU A 245 26.23 12.33 21.48
N ARG A 246 26.66 13.20 22.42
CA ARG A 246 26.37 14.65 22.37
C ARG A 246 26.79 15.34 21.07
N PRO A 247 28.02 15.19 20.54
CA PRO A 247 28.42 15.84 19.29
C PRO A 247 27.59 15.36 18.09
N LEU A 248 27.11 14.10 18.13
CA LEU A 248 26.28 13.54 17.09
C LEU A 248 24.87 14.15 17.12
N LEU A 249 24.26 14.27 18.31
CA LEU A 249 22.98 14.97 18.47
C LEU A 249 23.07 16.44 18.03
N PHE A 250 24.16 17.14 18.37
CA PHE A 250 24.36 18.52 17.94
C PHE A 250 24.46 18.67 16.43
N ARG A 251 25.17 17.74 15.76
CA ARG A 251 25.25 17.70 14.31
C ARG A 251 23.88 17.45 13.69
N LEU A 252 23.14 16.46 14.19
CA LEU A 252 21.80 16.15 13.70
C LEU A 252 20.84 17.33 13.90
N ALA A 253 20.91 18.03 15.04
CA ALA A 253 20.11 19.24 15.28
C ALA A 253 20.43 20.36 14.28
N SER A 254 21.72 20.54 13.95
CA SER A 254 22.16 21.53 12.96
C SER A 254 21.69 21.18 11.53
N GLU A 255 21.57 19.89 11.22
CA GLU A 255 21.06 19.39 9.94
C GLU A 255 19.51 19.42 9.87
N ALA A 256 18.83 19.42 11.00
CA ALA A 256 17.36 19.37 11.12
C ALA A 256 16.70 20.74 11.30
N VAL A 257 17.42 21.86 11.12
CA VAL A 257 16.90 23.22 11.38
C VAL A 257 15.65 23.56 10.54
N ALA A 258 15.49 22.93 9.37
CA ALA A 258 14.34 23.14 8.50
C ALA A 258 13.11 22.26 8.87
N ASP A 259 13.26 21.33 9.80
CA ASP A 259 12.22 20.38 10.22
C ASP A 259 12.01 20.52 11.74
N GLU A 260 11.01 21.32 12.13
CA GLU A 260 10.76 21.66 13.54
C GLU A 260 10.45 20.42 14.40
N GLU A 261 9.74 19.44 13.85
CA GLU A 261 9.43 18.19 14.54
C GLU A 261 10.71 17.37 14.77
N ALA A 262 11.53 17.22 13.74
CA ALA A 262 12.80 16.52 13.84
C ALA A 262 13.75 17.20 14.83
N LEU A 263 13.82 18.52 14.80
CA LEU A 263 14.62 19.31 15.73
C LEU A 263 14.15 19.12 17.17
N ALA A 264 12.83 19.19 17.42
CA ALA A 264 12.25 19.01 18.75
C ALA A 264 12.60 17.63 19.35
N GLU A 265 12.50 16.56 18.56
CA GLU A 265 12.87 15.21 19.02
C GLU A 265 14.36 15.10 19.39
N ILE A 266 15.25 15.69 18.58
CA ILE A 266 16.70 15.66 18.85
C ILE A 266 17.02 16.46 20.13
N LEU A 267 16.40 17.62 20.31
CA LEU A 267 16.59 18.45 21.51
C LEU A 267 16.07 17.73 22.75
N GLN A 268 14.90 17.10 22.68
CA GLN A 268 14.36 16.30 23.77
C GLN A 268 15.30 15.14 24.17
N ALA A 269 15.84 14.41 23.19
CA ALA A 269 16.82 13.35 23.46
C ALA A 269 18.10 13.89 24.10
N ASN A 270 18.57 15.07 23.67
CA ASN A 270 19.74 15.73 24.26
C ASN A 270 19.50 16.20 25.69
N ASP A 271 18.30 16.70 25.99
CA ASP A 271 17.91 17.12 27.33
C ASP A 271 17.86 15.93 28.30
N GLN A 272 17.25 14.82 27.87
CA GLN A 272 17.23 13.55 28.62
C GLN A 272 18.64 13.05 28.90
N LEU A 273 19.49 13.01 27.88
CA LEU A 273 20.89 12.60 28.01
C LEU A 273 21.66 13.50 28.97
N SER A 274 21.42 14.81 28.91
CA SER A 274 22.08 15.78 29.78
C SER A 274 21.61 15.71 31.22
N GLN A 275 20.32 15.47 31.45
CA GLN A 275 19.76 15.23 32.77
C GLN A 275 20.36 13.99 33.42
N ALA A 276 20.39 12.87 32.69
CA ALA A 276 20.90 11.60 33.19
C ALA A 276 22.41 11.68 33.51
N LEU A 277 23.20 12.34 32.65
CA LEU A 277 24.61 12.62 32.93
C LEU A 277 24.80 13.53 34.15
N GLY A 278 23.90 14.50 34.35
CA GLY A 278 23.89 15.35 35.54
C GLY A 278 23.70 14.57 36.83
N GLN A 279 22.74 13.63 36.85
CA GLN A 279 22.50 12.74 38.00
C GLN A 279 23.71 11.85 38.29
N TYR A 280 24.33 11.28 37.25
CA TYR A 280 25.58 10.51 37.39
C TYR A 280 26.69 11.34 38.03
N ARG A 281 26.93 12.57 37.56
CA ARG A 281 27.97 13.46 38.10
C ARG A 281 27.73 13.82 39.57
N GLN A 282 26.48 14.05 39.97
CA GLN A 282 26.13 14.31 41.36
C GLN A 282 26.45 13.11 42.26
N LEU A 283 26.14 11.90 41.79
CA LEU A 283 26.46 10.67 42.50
C LEU A 283 27.97 10.47 42.68
N VAL A 284 28.75 10.65 41.60
CA VAL A 284 30.23 10.55 41.67
C VAL A 284 30.83 11.62 42.59
N ALA A 285 30.28 12.83 42.61
CA ALA A 285 30.75 13.91 43.48
C ALA A 285 30.36 13.73 44.96
N SER A 286 29.40 12.84 45.26
CA SER A 286 28.93 12.55 46.62
C SER A 286 29.63 11.35 47.29
N GLN A 287 30.48 10.63 46.55
CA GLN A 287 31.39 9.60 47.06
C GLN A 287 32.72 10.21 47.48
#